data_AF-A0A919BET4-F1
#
_entry.id   AF-A0A919BET4-F1
#
_cell.length_a   1.000
_cell.length_b   1.000
_cell.length_c   1.000
_cell.angle_alpha   90.00
_cell.angle_beta   90.00
_cell.angle_gamma   90.00
#
_symmetry.space_group_name_H-M   'P 1'
#
loop_
_entity.id
_entity.type
_entity.pdbx_description
1 polymer ?
#
loop_
_entity_poly.entity_id
_entity_poly.type
_entity_poly.pdbx_seq_one_letter_code
_entity_poly.pdbx_strand_id
1 'polypeptide(L)' 'MADAGVERMDTDDPQDVGAAFWAQVHGFTVVEGPAPPDTPLGRVQAFAAAHGGEAVTEEHVRAAIEGRPLPAPGSGAGN' A
#
# COMPACT_ATOMS: atom_id res chain seq x y z
N MET A 1 -25.49 3.68 14.74
CA MET A 1 -24.51 2.72 14.20
C MET A 1 -24.21 3.19 12.79
N ALA A 2 -23.03 3.78 12.58
CA ALA A 2 -22.63 4.23 11.26
C ALA A 2 -22.23 2.99 10.44
N ASP A 3 -23.02 2.71 9.42
CA ASP A 3 -22.65 1.82 8.32
C ASP A 3 -21.45 2.48 7.63
N ALA A 4 -20.25 1.97 7.89
CA ALA A 4 -19.06 2.42 7.20
C ALA A 4 -19.20 1.96 5.76
N GLY A 5 -19.34 2.91 4.83
CA GLY A 5 -19.45 2.64 3.40
C GLY A 5 -18.32 1.73 2.95
N VAL A 6 -18.66 0.46 2.72
CA VAL A 6 -17.88 -0.48 1.94
C VAL A 6 -18.04 0.01 0.50
N GLU A 7 -17.10 0.81 0.03
CA GLU A 7 -17.04 1.17 -1.38
C GLU A 7 -16.55 -0.06 -2.12
N ARG A 8 -17.50 -0.92 -2.52
CA ARG A 8 -17.21 -2.12 -3.29
C ARG A 8 -16.30 -1.77 -4.47
N MET A 9 -15.25 -2.57 -4.65
CA MET A 9 -14.48 -2.71 -5.90
C MET A 9 -15.24 -2.19 -7.13
N ASP A 10 -14.69 -1.15 -7.75
CA ASP A 10 -15.28 -0.52 -8.93
C ASP A 10 -14.92 -1.37 -10.16
N THR A 11 -15.91 -2.06 -10.72
CA THR A 11 -15.71 -2.87 -11.92
C THR A 11 -15.50 -2.06 -13.19
N ASP A 12 -15.71 -0.73 -13.14
CA ASP A 12 -15.39 0.20 -14.21
C ASP A 12 -13.96 0.79 -14.08
N ASP A 13 -13.27 0.62 -12.93
CA ASP A 13 -11.86 0.99 -12.79
C ASP A 13 -10.95 -0.16 -13.29
N PRO A 14 -10.13 0.05 -14.33
CA PRO A 14 -9.20 -0.96 -14.82
C PRO A 14 -8.18 -1.44 -13.77
N GLN A 15 -7.85 -0.63 -12.76
CA GLN A 15 -6.93 -1.03 -11.68
C GLN A 15 -7.58 -2.04 -10.74
N ASP A 16 -8.82 -1.81 -10.34
CA ASP A 16 -9.59 -2.72 -9.48
C ASP A 16 -9.83 -4.06 -10.17
N VAL A 17 -10.21 -4.04 -11.45
CA VAL A 17 -10.36 -5.25 -12.27
C VAL A 17 -9.02 -6.00 -12.38
N GLY A 18 -7.92 -5.29 -12.62
CA GLY A 18 -6.59 -5.89 -12.71
C GLY A 18 -6.16 -6.53 -11.38
N ALA A 19 -6.37 -5.84 -10.27
CA ALA A 19 -6.04 -6.34 -8.93
C ALA A 19 -6.83 -7.62 -8.59
N ALA A 20 -8.13 -7.64 -8.88
CA ALA A 20 -8.97 -8.81 -8.66
C ALA A 20 -8.56 -10.00 -9.54
N PHE A 21 -8.23 -9.77 -10.82
CA PHE A 21 -7.71 -10.81 -11.70
C PHE A 21 -6.43 -11.43 -11.15
N TRP A 22 -5.46 -10.62 -10.74
CA TRP A 22 -4.20 -11.11 -10.19
C TRP A 22 -4.39 -11.83 -8.85
N ALA A 23 -5.30 -11.34 -8.00
CA ALA A 23 -5.66 -12.02 -6.77
C ALA A 23 -6.22 -13.42 -7.04
N GLN A 24 -7.11 -13.56 -8.03
CA GLN A 24 -7.65 -14.84 -8.45
C GLN A 24 -6.59 -15.79 -9.04
N VAL A 25 -5.65 -15.28 -9.84
CA VAL A 25 -4.60 -16.07 -10.47
C VAL A 25 -3.56 -16.57 -9.46
N HIS A 26 -3.23 -15.75 -8.46
CA HIS A 26 -2.18 -16.07 -7.47
C HIS A 26 -2.71 -16.59 -6.13
N GLY A 27 -4.03 -16.65 -5.95
CA GLY A 27 -4.64 -17.07 -4.68
C GLY A 27 -4.47 -16.04 -3.57
N PHE A 28 -4.32 -14.76 -3.90
CA PHE A 28 -4.32 -13.67 -2.93
C PHE A 28 -5.74 -13.19 -2.64
N THR A 29 -5.89 -12.43 -1.56
CA THR A 29 -7.13 -11.74 -1.21
C THR A 29 -6.87 -10.24 -1.27
N VAL A 30 -7.67 -9.52 -2.07
CA VAL A 30 -7.70 -8.06 -2.01
C VAL A 30 -8.48 -7.67 -0.76
N VAL A 31 -7.91 -6.82 0.06
CA VAL A 31 -8.53 -6.35 1.31
C VAL A 31 -8.70 -4.85 1.20
N GLU A 32 -9.91 -4.37 1.46
CA GLU A 32 -10.18 -2.94 1.64
C GLU A 32 -9.75 -2.50 3.03
N GLY A 33 -9.15 -1.31 3.11
CA GLY A 33 -8.67 -0.71 4.36
C GLY A 33 -7.15 -0.74 4.52
N PRO A 34 -6.63 -0.29 5.67
CA PRO A 34 -5.20 -0.22 5.91
C PRO A 34 -4.58 -1.61 5.90
N ALA A 35 -3.41 -1.73 5.26
CA ALA A 35 -2.67 -2.97 5.21
C ALA A 35 -2.17 -3.35 6.62
N PRO A 36 -2.07 -4.65 6.97
CA PRO A 36 -1.55 -5.06 8.27
C PRO A 36 -0.15 -4.48 8.52
N PRO A 37 0.16 -3.97 9.73
CA PRO A 37 1.33 -3.14 9.99
C PRO A 37 2.66 -3.91 9.87
N ASP A 38 2.62 -5.24 9.94
CA ASP A 38 3.74 -6.15 9.77
C ASP A 38 4.04 -6.50 8.30
N THR A 39 3.16 -6.11 7.37
CA THR A 39 3.40 -6.27 5.94
C THR A 39 4.25 -5.12 5.37
N PRO A 40 4.96 -5.34 4.26
CA PRO A 40 5.68 -4.27 3.57
C PRO A 40 4.81 -3.04 3.28
N LEU A 41 3.57 -3.26 2.79
CA LEU A 41 2.64 -2.17 2.50
C LEU A 41 2.18 -1.45 3.77
N GLY A 42 1.86 -2.17 4.84
CA GLY A 42 1.45 -1.57 6.11
C GLY A 42 2.55 -0.70 6.73
N ARG A 43 3.80 -1.12 6.62
CA ARG A 43 4.95 -0.30 7.04
C ARG A 43 5.07 1.01 6.24
N VAL A 44 4.89 0.97 4.92
CA VAL A 44 4.94 2.17 4.07
C VAL A 44 3.75 3.08 4.37
N GLN A 45 2.55 2.53 4.56
CA GLN A 45 1.36 3.29 4.98
C GLN A 45 1.56 3.98 6.33
N ALA A 46 2.18 3.30 7.31
CA ALA A 46 2.51 3.90 8.60
C ALA A 46 3.50 5.06 8.47
N PHE A 47 4.51 4.93 7.61
CA PHE A 47 5.45 6.02 7.32
C PHE A 47 4.75 7.21 6.66
N ALA A 48 3.91 6.96 5.65
CA ALA A 48 3.12 7.99 4.98
C ALA A 48 2.18 8.73 5.95
N ALA A 49 1.55 8.01 6.87
CA ALA A 49 0.69 8.61 7.89
C ALA A 49 1.46 9.54 8.86
N ALA A 50 2.74 9.24 9.12
CA ALA A 50 3.59 10.03 10.01
C ALA A 50 4.26 11.23 9.33
N HIS A 51 4.57 11.12 8.02
CA HIS A 51 5.43 12.08 7.31
C HIS A 51 4.80 12.72 6.08
N GLY A 52 3.58 12.33 5.71
CA GLY A 52 2.94 12.72 4.45
C GLY A 52 3.23 11.71 3.34
N GLY A 53 2.27 11.54 2.42
CA GLY A 53 2.40 10.62 1.28
C GLY A 53 3.49 11.05 0.31
N GLU A 54 3.72 12.35 0.18
CA GLU A 54 4.78 12.96 -0.61
C GLU A 54 6.20 12.64 -0.11
N ALA A 55 6.33 12.22 1.16
CA ALA A 55 7.61 11.78 1.70
C ALA A 55 7.99 10.35 1.28
N VAL A 56 7.03 9.58 0.75
CA VAL A 56 7.23 8.20 0.30
C VAL A 56 7.96 8.22 -1.04
N THR A 57 9.06 7.48 -1.10
CA THR A 57 9.86 7.31 -2.32
C THR A 57 9.99 5.83 -2.68
N GLU A 58 10.47 5.54 -3.89
CA GLU A 58 10.75 4.17 -4.32
C GLU A 58 11.68 3.41 -3.36
N GLU A 59 12.63 4.09 -2.72
CA GLU A 59 13.51 3.44 -1.74
C GLU A 59 12.76 2.97 -0.49
N HIS A 60 11.70 3.67 -0.08
CA HIS A 60 10.86 3.22 1.03
C HIS A 60 10.13 1.92 0.66
N VAL A 61 9.61 1.84 -0.56
CA VAL A 61 8.95 0.63 -1.07
C VAL A 61 9.95 -0.52 -1.16
N ARG A 62 11.15 -0.27 -1.73
CA ARG A 62 12.21 -1.28 -1.82
C ARG A 62 12.67 -1.77 -0.44
N ALA A 63 12.97 -0.86 0.48
CA ALA A 63 13.37 -1.21 1.83
C ALA A 63 12.28 -2.00 2.58
N ALA A 64 10.99 -1.70 2.33
CA ALA A 64 9.87 -2.46 2.88
C ALA A 64 9.81 -3.89 2.35
N ILE A 65 9.95 -4.08 1.05
CA ILE A 65 9.97 -5.41 0.41
C ILE A 65 11.16 -6.23 0.90
N GLU A 66 12.33 -5.62 1.02
CA GLU A 66 13.56 -6.28 1.47
C GLU A 66 13.61 -6.49 2.99
N GLY A 67 12.60 -6.04 3.74
CA GLY A 67 12.57 -6.14 5.20
C GLY A 67 13.58 -5.24 5.92
N ARG A 68 14.25 -4.33 5.22
CA ARG A 68 15.20 -3.35 5.78
C ARG A 68 14.47 -2.21 6.49
N PRO A 69 15.12 -1.46 7.41
CA PRO A 69 14.54 -0.24 7.96
C PRO A 69 14.19 0.78 6.85
N LEU A 70 13.08 1.50 7.02
CA LEU A 70 12.71 2.57 6.10
C LEU A 70 13.71 3.75 6.24
N PRO A 71 14.17 4.34 5.13
CA PRO A 71 15.02 5.51 5.19
C PRO A 71 14.29 6.71 5.81
N ALA A 72 15.04 7.71 6.27
CA ALA A 72 14.45 8.93 6.81
C ALA A 72 13.71 9.73 5.72
N PRO A 73 12.69 10.53 6.08
CA PRO A 73 12.00 11.39 5.12
C PRO A 73 12.99 12.32 4.41
N GLY A 74 12.88 12.43 3.09
CA GLY A 74 13.80 13.22 2.26
C GLY A 74 15.17 12.57 2.01
N SER A 75 15.45 11.38 2.55
CA SER A 75 16.70 10.63 2.29
C SER A 75 16.65 9.80 1.01
N GLY A 76 15.56 9.89 0.24
CA GLY A 76 15.47 9.31 -1.10
C GLY A 76 16.46 10.01 -2.01
N ALA A 77 17.57 9.34 -2.31
CA ALA A 77 18.53 9.76 -3.31
C ALA A 77 17.79 10.17 -4.58
N GLY A 78 18.07 11.39 -5.06
CA GLY A 78 17.46 11.95 -6.24
C GLY A 78 17.63 11.06 -7.46
N ASN A 79 16.64 11.16 -8.34
CA ASN A 79 16.80 11.05 -9.79
C ASN A 79 16.26 12.34 -10.40
#